data_AF-A0A497PDJ8-F1
#
_entry.id   AF-A0A497PDJ8-F1
#
_cell.length_a   1.000
_cell.length_b   1.000
_cell.length_c   1.000
_cell.angle_alpha   90.00
_cell.angle_beta   90.00
_cell.angle_gamma   90.00
#
_symmetry.space_group_name_H-M   'P 1'
#
loop_
_entity.id
_entity.type
_entity.pdbx_description
1 polymer ?
#
loop_
_entity_poly.entity_id
_entity_poly.type
_entity_poly.pdbx_seq_one_letter_code
_entity_poly.pdbx_strand_id
1 'polypeptide(L)'
;MSEVKEEKLYCGSGVEKFDGNLIEINVCLSKIPQEHRFEYEGKWYTKLKVNKKKETDEYGKTHSVEVNTWKPKPQNDTDDLGF
;
A
#
# COMPACT_ATOMS: atom_id res chain seq x y z
N MET A 1 24.03 8.95 -0.36
CA MET A 1 22.88 8.17 -0.90
C MET A 1 21.81 8.19 0.17
N SER A 2 20.81 9.04 0.02
CA SER A 2 19.74 9.15 1.02
C SER A 2 18.83 7.94 0.87
N GLU A 3 18.88 7.03 1.85
CA GLU A 3 17.84 6.02 2.05
C GLU A 3 16.51 6.75 2.13
N VAL A 4 15.70 6.68 1.06
CA VAL A 4 14.29 7.01 1.15
C VAL A 4 13.70 5.87 1.97
N LYS A 5 13.68 6.04 3.30
CA LYS A 5 12.81 5.25 4.16
C LYS A 5 11.40 5.50 3.63
N GLU A 6 10.91 4.59 2.80
CA GLU A 6 9.51 4.56 2.42
C GLU A 6 8.72 4.41 3.72
N GLU A 7 8.21 5.54 4.22
CA GLU A 7 7.40 5.56 5.43
C GLU A 7 6.15 4.73 5.15
N LYS A 8 6.10 3.55 5.78
CA LYS A 8 4.97 2.64 5.64
C LYS A 8 3.74 3.32 6.23
N LEU A 9 2.86 3.78 5.35
CA LEU A 9 1.66 4.49 5.78
C LEU A 9 0.59 3.48 6.17
N TYR A 10 0.60 3.12 7.45
CA TYR A 10 -0.32 2.14 8.01
C TYR A 10 -1.73 2.70 8.10
N CYS A 11 -2.65 2.11 7.32
CA CYS A 11 -4.03 2.57 7.24
C CYS A 11 -5.03 1.55 7.79
N GLY A 12 -4.61 0.34 8.16
CA GLY A 12 -5.56 -0.68 8.60
C GLY A 12 -4.96 -1.99 9.05
N SER A 13 -5.81 -2.88 9.54
CA SER A 13 -5.41 -4.19 10.05
C SER A 13 -6.42 -5.26 9.66
N GLY A 14 -5.97 -6.49 9.47
CA GLY A 14 -6.83 -7.60 9.09
C GLY A 14 -6.61 -8.87 9.89
N VAL A 15 -7.61 -9.75 9.78
CA VAL A 15 -7.63 -11.08 10.36
C VAL A 15 -7.91 -12.11 9.26
N GLU A 16 -7.12 -13.17 9.25
CA GLU A 16 -7.30 -14.31 8.37
C GLU A 16 -8.46 -15.17 8.91
N LYS A 17 -9.34 -15.61 8.01
CA LYS A 17 -10.50 -16.45 8.29
C LYS A 17 -10.54 -17.61 7.29
N PHE A 18 -11.30 -18.65 7.62
CA PHE A 18 -11.50 -19.83 6.76
C PHE A 18 -10.18 -20.46 6.29
N ASP A 19 -9.24 -20.64 7.22
CA ASP A 19 -7.96 -21.33 6.95
C ASP A 19 -7.12 -20.68 5.83
N GLY A 20 -7.15 -19.34 5.73
CA GLY A 20 -6.38 -18.60 4.73
C GLY A 20 -7.12 -18.22 3.45
N ASN A 21 -8.36 -18.69 3.27
CA ASN A 21 -9.14 -18.34 2.07
C ASN A 21 -9.70 -16.91 2.09
N LEU A 22 -9.87 -16.31 3.27
CA LEU A 22 -10.44 -14.98 3.42
C LEU A 22 -9.57 -14.13 4.35
N ILE A 23 -9.33 -12.88 3.96
CA ILE A 23 -8.67 -11.89 4.80
C ILE A 23 -9.66 -10.74 5.00
N GLU A 24 -10.22 -10.65 6.19
CA GLU A 24 -11.10 -9.55 6.56
C GLU A 24 -10.25 -8.37 7.05
N ILE A 25 -10.35 -7.22 6.39
CA ILE A 25 -9.56 -6.03 6.70
C ILE A 25 -10.44 -4.86 7.12
N ASN A 26 -9.94 -4.08 8.08
CA ASN A 26 -10.50 -2.79 8.45
C ASN A 26 -9.53 -1.70 8.01
N VAL A 27 -10.01 -0.73 7.23
CA VAL A 27 -9.21 0.37 6.69
C VAL A 27 -9.76 1.71 7.19
N CYS A 28 -8.88 2.54 7.73
CA CYS A 28 -9.18 3.90 8.16
C CYS A 28 -9.06 4.86 6.98
N LEU A 29 -10.20 5.27 6.40
CA LEU A 29 -10.24 6.17 5.24
C LEU A 29 -9.63 7.55 5.52
N SER A 30 -9.71 8.02 6.77
CA SER A 30 -9.11 9.29 7.20
C SER A 30 -7.58 9.26 7.19
N LYS A 31 -6.98 8.07 7.31
CA LYS A 31 -5.52 7.89 7.20
C LYS A 31 -5.05 7.74 5.76
N ILE A 32 -5.93 7.68 4.77
CA ILE A 32 -5.52 7.55 3.36
C ILE A 32 -5.35 8.96 2.80
N PRO A 33 -4.11 9.47 2.67
CA PRO A 33 -3.86 10.78 2.06
C PRO A 33 -4.41 10.83 0.64
N GLN A 34 -4.94 12.00 0.26
CA GLN A 34 -5.47 12.22 -1.10
C GLN A 34 -4.39 12.05 -2.17
N GLU A 35 -3.13 12.32 -1.82
CA GLU A 35 -1.95 12.21 -2.69
C GLU A 35 -1.66 10.79 -3.20
N HIS A 36 -2.19 9.79 -2.49
CA HIS A 36 -2.07 8.37 -2.85
C HIS A 36 -3.34 7.81 -3.49
N ARG A 37 -4.34 8.67 -3.75
CA ARG A 37 -5.54 8.33 -4.50
C ARG A 37 -5.32 8.69 -5.96
N PHE A 38 -5.79 7.83 -6.84
CA PHE A 38 -5.79 8.06 -8.28
C PHE A 38 -7.21 7.92 -8.80
N GLU A 39 -7.58 8.76 -9.76
CA GLU A 39 -8.86 8.65 -10.43
C GLU A 39 -8.72 7.69 -11.63
N TYR A 40 -9.67 6.79 -11.77
CA TYR A 40 -9.81 5.92 -12.92
C TYR A 40 -11.29 5.75 -13.23
N GLU A 41 -11.71 6.02 -14.47
CA GLU A 41 -13.12 5.95 -14.87
C GLU A 41 -14.08 6.74 -13.95
N GLY A 42 -13.66 7.93 -13.50
CA GLY A 42 -14.46 8.79 -12.60
C GLY A 42 -14.62 8.26 -11.18
N LYS A 43 -13.87 7.22 -10.79
CA LYS A 43 -13.84 6.65 -9.43
C LYS A 43 -12.45 6.81 -8.82
N TRP A 44 -12.42 7.06 -7.52
CA TRP A 44 -11.17 7.20 -6.77
C TRP A 44 -10.73 5.85 -6.24
N TYR A 45 -9.50 5.48 -6.57
CA TYR A 45 -8.85 4.27 -6.10
C TYR A 45 -7.60 4.60 -5.33
N THR A 46 -7.20 3.70 -4.44
CA THR A 46 -5.92 3.76 -3.74
C THR A 46 -5.33 2.36 -3.75
N LYS A 47 -4.02 2.27 -3.91
CA LYS A 47 -3.34 0.98 -3.87
C LYS A 47 -2.95 0.68 -2.43
N LEU A 48 -3.42 -0.46 -1.91
CA LEU A 48 -3.11 -0.93 -0.57
C LEU A 48 -2.27 -2.20 -0.65
N LYS A 49 -1.36 -2.40 0.30
CA LYS A 49 -0.62 -3.64 0.51
C LYS A 49 -1.16 -4.30 1.77
N VAL A 50 -1.48 -5.59 1.68
CA VAL A 50 -1.85 -6.43 2.83
C VAL A 50 -0.68 -7.35 3.12
N ASN A 51 -0.01 -7.13 4.25
CA ASN A 51 1.16 -7.89 4.65
C ASN A 51 0.77 -8.88 5.76
N LYS A 52 1.13 -10.15 5.59
CA LYS A 52 1.00 -11.15 6.66
C LYS A 52 2.01 -10.85 7.75
N LYS A 53 1.55 -10.73 8.99
CA LYS A 53 2.41 -10.57 10.16
C LYS A 53 3.11 -11.90 10.45
N LYS A 54 4.35 -11.83 10.92
CA LYS A 54 5.09 -13.03 11.39
C LYS A 54 4.42 -13.65 12.61
N GLU A 55 3.88 -12.81 13.48
CA GLU A 55 3.22 -13.21 14.71
C GLU A 55 1.83 -12.60 14.75
N THR A 56 0.88 -13.39 15.25
CA THR A 56 -0.47 -12.91 15.50
C THR A 56 -0.42 -11.91 16.65
N ASP A 57 -1.03 -10.74 16.44
CA ASP A 57 -1.09 -9.69 17.46
C ASP A 57 -2.00 -10.10 18.64
N GLU A 58 -1.92 -9.39 19.76
CA GLU A 58 -2.70 -9.68 20.99
C GLU A 58 -4.23 -9.71 20.76
N TYR A 59 -4.69 -9.10 19.67
CA TYR A 59 -6.08 -9.04 19.24
C TYR A 59 -6.45 -10.10 18.18
N GLY A 60 -5.61 -11.10 17.93
CA GLY A 60 -5.83 -12.12 16.90
C GLY A 60 -5.60 -11.63 15.46
N LYS A 61 -4.98 -10.46 15.29
CA LYS A 61 -4.76 -9.85 13.96
C LYS A 61 -3.55 -10.47 13.29
N THR A 62 -3.76 -11.07 12.13
CA THR A 62 -2.70 -11.77 11.37
C THR A 62 -2.15 -10.94 10.22
N HIS A 63 -2.82 -9.85 9.82
CA HIS A 63 -2.42 -9.04 8.68
C HIS A 63 -2.38 -7.53 9.00
N SER A 64 -1.47 -6.82 8.33
CA SER A 64 -1.30 -5.37 8.34
C SER A 64 -1.66 -4.78 6.97
N VAL A 65 -2.35 -3.63 6.95
CA VAL A 65 -2.70 -2.92 5.71
C VAL A 65 -2.00 -1.56 5.67
N GLU A 66 -1.23 -1.32 4.62
CA GLU A 66 -0.48 -0.09 4.38
C GLU A 66 -0.76 0.47 2.99
N VAL A 67 -0.70 1.80 2.84
CA VAL A 67 -0.83 2.44 1.53
C VAL A 67 0.43 2.17 0.71
N ASN A 68 0.24 1.80 -0.55
CA ASN A 68 1.35 1.61 -1.46
C ASN A 68 1.87 2.98 -1.91
N THR A 69 3.02 3.38 -1.37
CA THR A 69 3.71 4.63 -1.67
C THR A 69 4.64 4.54 -2.87
N TRP A 70 4.76 3.37 -3.50
CA TRP A 70 5.70 3.15 -4.58
C TRP A 70 5.22 3.80 -5.87
N LYS A 71 5.95 4.82 -6.32
CA LYS A 71 5.80 5.41 -7.66
C LYS A 71 6.96 4.90 -8.52
N PRO A 72 6.71 4.28 -9.69
CA PRO A 72 7.79 4.04 -10.64
C PRO A 72 8.37 5.41 -11.02
N LYS A 73 9.68 5.62 -10.81
CA LYS A 73 10.34 6.79 -11.36
C LYS A 73 10.22 6.67 -12.89
N PRO A 74 9.71 7.68 -13.60
CA PRO A 74 9.81 7.69 -15.05
C PRO A 74 11.31 7.69 -15.38
N GLN A 75 11.78 6.60 -15.95
CA GLN A 75 13.07 6.57 -16.60
C GLN A 75 12.88 7.40 -17.87
N ASN A 76 13.16 8.69 -17.78
CA ASN A 76 13.35 9.54 -18.95
C ASN A 76 14.65 9.06 -19.62
N ASP A 77 14.53 8.00 -20.42
CA ASP A 77 15.48 7.72 -21.49
C ASP A 77 15.16 8.72 -22.62
N THR A 78 15.58 9.96 -22.44
CA THR A 78 15.88 10.85 -23.55
C THR A 78 17.40 10.87 -23.62
N ASP A 79 17.97 9.78 -24.11
CA ASP A 79 19.34 9.80 -24.60
C ASP A 79 19.31 10.56 -25.93
N ASP A 80 19.62 11.84 -25.79
CA ASP A 80 20.02 12.77 -26.83
C ASP A 80 21.23 12.17 -27.56
N LEU A 81 20.99 11.34 -28.58
CA LEU A 81 22.00 11.06 -29.59
C LEU A 81 21.75 11.96 -30.79
N GLY A 82 22.48 13.08 -30.72
CA GLY A 82 22.60 14.07 -31.77
C GLY A 82 22.84 13.46 -33.16
N PHE A 83 22.17 14.09 -34.11
CA PHE A 83 22.37 13.97 -35.54
C PHE A 83 23.80 14.33 -35.96
#